data_AF-A0A2V7VSZ6-F1
#
_entry.id   AF-A0A2V7VSZ6-F1
#
_cell.length_a   1.000
_cell.length_b   1.000
_cell.length_c   1.000
_cell.angle_alpha   90.00
_cell.angle_beta   90.00
_cell.angle_gamma   90.00
#
_symmetry.space_group_name_H-M   'P 1'
#
loop_
_entity.id
_entity.type
_entity.pdbx_description
1 polymer ?
#
loop_
_entity_poly.entity_id
_entity_poly.type
_entity_poly.pdbx_seq_one_letter_code
_entity_poly.pdbx_strand_id
1 'polypeptide(L)'
;MARFPVYTDADLHGPIVDGLIDRGWDVIRAVDIRPEATDDIVHFELALSLGRVLIANDRHMKGIAERCIEEGRSFPGLVWWPRKSYAIMSNGEILEAIEELTTKPDAFTYPIEFIKPKSRR
;
A
#
# COMPACT_ATOMS: atom_id res chain seq x y z
N MET A 1 0.22 19.67 2.41
CA MET A 1 1.17 18.66 1.89
C MET A 1 0.44 17.84 0.85
N ALA A 2 1.11 17.43 -0.23
CA ALA A 2 0.46 16.70 -1.31
C ALA A 2 0.48 15.20 -0.99
N ARG A 3 -0.70 14.58 -0.95
CA ARG A 3 -0.83 13.12 -0.95
C ARG A 3 -0.43 12.57 -2.31
N PHE A 4 -0.05 11.30 -2.36
CA PHE A 4 0.21 10.57 -3.60
C PHE A 4 -1.01 9.70 -3.96
N PRO A 5 -1.26 9.46 -5.26
CA PRO A 5 -2.34 8.59 -5.69
C PRO A 5 -2.00 7.13 -5.35
N VAL A 6 -2.99 6.38 -4.89
CA VAL A 6 -2.81 5.01 -4.42
C VAL A 6 -3.64 4.02 -5.22
N TYR A 7 -3.13 2.80 -5.24
CA TYR A 7 -3.81 1.61 -5.71
C TYR A 7 -3.91 0.65 -4.52
N THR A 8 -5.10 0.18 -4.17
CA THR A 8 -5.28 -0.76 -3.06
C THR A 8 -5.43 -2.17 -3.59
N ASP A 9 -4.66 -3.09 -3.00
CA ASP A 9 -4.85 -4.52 -3.16
C ASP A 9 -6.29 -4.96 -2.80
N ALA A 10 -6.75 -6.06 -3.40
CA ALA A 10 -8.11 -6.59 -3.25
C ALA A 10 -8.39 -7.13 -1.85
N ASP A 11 -7.36 -7.64 -1.17
CA ASP A 11 -7.45 -8.27 0.15
C ASP A 11 -7.29 -7.28 1.33
N LEU A 12 -7.24 -5.98 1.04
CA LEU A 12 -7.23 -4.96 2.09
C LEU A 12 -8.56 -4.93 2.84
N HIS A 13 -8.50 -4.67 4.14
CA HIS A 13 -9.69 -4.46 4.94
C HIS A 13 -10.47 -3.25 4.42
N GLY A 14 -11.76 -3.44 4.09
CA GLY A 14 -12.66 -2.39 3.62
C GLY A 14 -12.56 -1.07 4.42
N PRO A 15 -12.59 -1.10 5.78
CA PRO A 15 -12.47 0.13 6.57
C PRO A 15 -11.17 0.92 6.40
N ILE A 16 -10.07 0.30 5.94
CA ILE A 16 -8.85 1.03 5.55
C ILE A 16 -9.12 1.79 4.24
N VAL A 17 -9.71 1.12 3.26
CA VAL A 17 -9.98 1.72 1.96
C VAL A 17 -10.99 2.86 2.09
N ASP A 18 -12.08 2.64 2.83
CA ASP A 18 -13.09 3.66 3.13
C ASP A 18 -12.46 4.84 3.87
N GLY A 19 -11.61 4.57 4.87
CA GLY A 19 -10.90 5.61 5.61
C GLY A 19 -9.93 6.45 4.77
N LEU A 20 -9.32 5.89 3.73
CA LEU A 20 -8.52 6.65 2.77
C LEU A 20 -9.41 7.55 1.90
N ILE A 21 -10.50 7.00 1.37
CA ILE A 21 -11.47 7.73 0.54
C ILE A 21 -12.08 8.89 1.32
N ASP A 22 -12.55 8.65 2.54
CA ASP A 22 -13.16 9.67 3.42
C ASP A 22 -12.19 10.81 3.77
N ARG A 23 -10.88 10.52 3.80
CA ARG A 23 -9.82 11.53 4.02
C ARG A 23 -9.43 12.28 2.75
N GLY A 24 -10.03 11.96 1.61
CA GLY A 24 -9.80 12.61 0.32
C GLY A 24 -8.52 12.13 -0.38
N TRP A 25 -8.13 10.86 -0.18
CA TRP A 25 -7.09 10.25 -1.00
C TRP A 25 -7.61 9.94 -2.41
N ASP A 26 -6.75 10.06 -3.41
CA ASP A 26 -7.00 9.52 -4.75
C ASP A 26 -6.75 8.00 -4.73
N VAL A 27 -7.82 7.22 -4.61
CA VAL A 27 -7.78 5.76 -4.43
C VAL A 27 -8.37 5.07 -5.66
N ILE A 28 -7.63 4.12 -6.22
CA ILE A 28 -8.16 3.09 -7.11
C ILE A 28 -8.16 1.76 -6.36
N ARG A 29 -9.31 1.08 -6.32
CA ARG A 29 -9.44 -0.23 -5.69
C ARG A 29 -9.28 -1.34 -6.72
N ALA A 30 -8.46 -2.35 -6.42
CA ALA A 30 -8.30 -3.53 -7.27
C ALA A 30 -9.64 -4.17 -7.65
N VAL A 31 -10.54 -4.29 -6.68
CA VAL A 31 -11.87 -4.90 -6.84
C VAL A 31 -12.81 -4.13 -7.79
N ASP A 32 -12.55 -2.85 -8.06
CA ASP A 32 -13.39 -2.05 -8.97
C ASP A 32 -13.01 -2.21 -10.44
N ILE A 33 -11.78 -2.62 -10.71
CA ILE A 33 -11.17 -2.53 -12.04
C ILE A 33 -10.77 -3.89 -12.60
N ARG A 34 -10.77 -4.93 -11.77
CA ARG A 34 -10.42 -6.29 -12.16
C ARG A 34 -11.33 -7.29 -11.46
N PRO A 35 -11.58 -8.46 -12.08
CA PRO A 35 -12.31 -9.53 -11.44
C PRO A 35 -11.63 -9.98 -10.14
N GLU A 36 -12.43 -10.53 -9.23
CA GLU A 36 -11.92 -11.28 -8.07
C GLU A 36 -10.96 -12.40 -8.52
N ALA A 37 -10.00 -12.74 -7.67
CA ALA A 37 -8.94 -13.73 -7.94
C ALA A 37 -7.98 -13.38 -9.11
N THR A 38 -7.92 -12.10 -9.51
CA THR A 38 -6.83 -11.62 -10.38
C THR A 38 -5.49 -11.73 -9.65
N ASP A 39 -4.46 -12.23 -10.32
CA ASP A 39 -3.13 -12.40 -9.72
C ASP A 39 -2.49 -11.08 -9.28
N ASP A 40 -1.77 -11.14 -8.16
CA ASP A 40 -1.07 -9.99 -7.57
C ASP A 40 -0.12 -9.28 -8.55
N ILE A 41 0.55 -10.04 -9.43
CA ILE A 41 1.44 -9.46 -10.44
C ILE A 41 0.69 -8.56 -11.42
N VAL A 42 -0.56 -8.88 -11.75
CA VAL A 42 -1.39 -8.06 -12.64
C VAL A 42 -1.77 -6.76 -11.92
N HIS A 43 -2.09 -6.81 -10.63
CA HIS A 43 -2.34 -5.63 -9.82
C HIS A 43 -1.10 -4.76 -9.65
N PHE A 44 0.07 -5.38 -9.44
CA PHE A 44 1.35 -4.69 -9.32
C PHE A 44 1.71 -3.93 -10.61
N GLU A 45 1.68 -4.60 -11.76
CA GLU A 45 2.00 -4.00 -13.06
C GLU A 45 0.98 -2.90 -13.43
N LEU A 46 -0.28 -3.05 -13.00
CA LEU A 46 -1.29 -2.02 -13.22
C LEU A 46 -1.02 -0.77 -12.37
N ALA A 47 -0.72 -0.93 -11.08
CA ALA A 47 -0.33 0.19 -10.22
C ALA A 47 0.90 0.93 -10.79
N LEU A 48 1.90 0.17 -11.28
CA LEU A 48 3.06 0.70 -11.98
C LEU A 48 2.68 1.50 -13.22
N SER A 49 1.87 0.93 -14.11
CA SER A 49 1.44 1.58 -15.36
C SER A 49 0.63 2.87 -15.12
N LEU A 50 -0.07 2.95 -13.99
CA LEU A 50 -0.86 4.11 -13.58
C LEU A 50 -0.05 5.14 -12.79
N GLY A 51 1.21 4.85 -12.46
CA GLY A 51 2.05 5.72 -11.63
C GLY A 51 1.54 5.86 -10.18
N ARG A 52 0.94 4.80 -9.63
CA ARG A 52 0.31 4.81 -8.29
C ARG A 52 1.12 4.00 -7.29
N VAL A 53 1.18 4.49 -6.04
CA VAL A 53 1.74 3.73 -4.92
C VAL A 53 0.79 2.59 -4.57
N LEU A 54 1.32 1.38 -4.49
CA LEU A 54 0.54 0.20 -4.12
C LEU A 54 0.42 0.10 -2.61
N ILE A 55 -0.77 -0.26 -2.10
CA ILE A 55 -1.00 -0.58 -0.69
C ILE A 55 -1.42 -2.05 -0.61
N ALA A 56 -0.69 -2.87 0.15
CA ALA A 56 -0.97 -4.30 0.27
C ALA A 56 -0.54 -4.85 1.64
N ASN A 57 -1.03 -6.05 2.00
CA ASN A 57 -0.69 -6.69 3.28
C ASN A 57 -0.33 -8.18 3.21
N ASP A 58 -0.32 -8.74 2.00
CA ASP A 58 0.03 -10.12 1.73
C ASP A 58 1.54 -10.24 1.42
N ARG A 59 2.09 -11.45 1.56
CA ARG A 59 3.53 -11.66 1.37
C ARG A 59 3.94 -11.75 -0.10
N HIS A 60 3.01 -12.09 -0.98
CA HIS A 60 3.30 -12.32 -2.39
C HIS A 60 3.52 -10.99 -3.11
N MET A 61 2.69 -9.98 -2.85
CA MET A 61 2.87 -8.61 -3.33
C MET A 61 4.20 -8.00 -2.86
N LYS A 62 4.57 -8.25 -1.59
CA LYS A 62 5.90 -7.86 -1.09
C LYS A 62 7.03 -8.54 -1.85
N GLY A 63 6.91 -9.84 -2.13
CA GLY A 63 7.89 -10.60 -2.89
C GLY A 63 8.05 -10.09 -4.32
N ILE A 64 6.95 -9.69 -4.98
CA ILE A 64 6.99 -9.06 -6.30
C ILE A 64 7.75 -7.73 -6.26
N ALA A 65 7.47 -6.88 -5.26
CA ALA A 65 8.17 -5.61 -5.10
C ALA A 65 9.68 -5.80 -4.85
N GLU A 66 10.05 -6.74 -3.96
CA GLU A 66 11.45 -7.07 -3.69
C GLU A 66 12.17 -7.58 -4.94
N ARG A 67 11.52 -8.46 -5.71
CA ARG A 67 12.05 -8.92 -7.00
C ARG A 67 12.25 -7.79 -8.01
N CYS A 68 11.31 -6.83 -8.09
CA CYS A 68 11.49 -5.66 -8.95
C CYS A 68 12.73 -4.84 -8.56
N ILE A 69 13.00 -4.69 -7.26
CA ILE A 69 14.21 -4.02 -6.76
C ILE A 69 15.47 -4.80 -7.18
N GLU A 70 15.48 -6.12 -6.98
CA GLU A 70 16.60 -6.99 -7.38
C GLU A 70 16.88 -6.94 -8.89
N GLU A 71 15.82 -6.83 -9.70
CA GLU A 71 15.89 -6.68 -11.15
C GLU A 71 16.25 -5.25 -11.61
N GLY A 72 16.40 -4.29 -10.68
CA GLY A 72 16.69 -2.88 -10.99
C GLY A 72 15.52 -2.14 -11.63
N ARG A 73 14.28 -2.65 -11.52
CA ARG A 73 13.06 -2.04 -12.01
C ARG A 73 12.52 -1.03 -11.01
N SER A 74 12.28 0.20 -11.46
CA SER A 74 11.64 1.24 -10.63
C SER A 74 10.12 1.10 -10.61
N PHE A 75 9.52 1.42 -9.47
CA PHE A 75 8.06 1.55 -9.30
C PHE A 75 7.73 2.68 -8.33
N PRO A 76 6.50 3.24 -8.35
CA PRO A 76 6.13 4.42 -7.56
C PRO A 76 6.27 4.23 -6.05
N GLY A 77 6.07 3.00 -5.59
CA GLY A 77 6.24 2.61 -4.20
C GLY A 77 5.27 1.52 -3.76
N LEU A 78 5.58 0.86 -2.65
CA LEU A 78 4.73 -0.07 -1.95
C LEU A 78 4.63 0.35 -0.48
N VAL A 79 3.42 0.56 0.02
CA VAL A 79 3.13 0.64 1.45
C VAL A 79 2.68 -0.73 1.92
N TRP A 80 3.37 -1.29 2.90
CA TRP A 80 3.14 -2.67 3.32
C TRP A 80 3.17 -2.87 4.82
N TRP A 81 2.29 -3.74 5.31
CA TRP A 81 2.34 -4.32 6.65
C TRP A 81 1.91 -5.78 6.58
N PRO A 82 2.41 -6.67 7.45
CA PRO A 82 1.96 -8.05 7.42
C PRO A 82 0.52 -8.15 7.93
N ARG A 83 -0.32 -8.99 7.31
CA ARG A 83 -1.71 -9.25 7.75
C ARG A 83 -1.87 -9.54 9.25
N LYS A 84 -0.88 -10.17 9.90
CA LYS A 84 -0.88 -10.39 11.36
C LYS A 84 -0.92 -9.10 12.20
N SER A 85 -0.53 -7.96 11.63
CA SER A 85 -0.57 -6.66 12.31
C SER A 85 -2.01 -6.25 12.64
N TYR A 86 -3.03 -6.73 11.94
CA TYR A 86 -4.42 -6.46 12.30
C TYR A 86 -4.82 -6.99 13.69
N ALA A 87 -4.07 -7.95 14.25
CA ALA A 87 -4.32 -8.43 15.60
C ALA A 87 -3.87 -7.44 16.69
N ILE A 88 -3.00 -6.48 16.34
CA ILE A 88 -2.33 -5.59 17.30
C ILE A 88 -2.35 -4.10 16.90
N MET A 89 -2.84 -3.79 15.70
CA MET A 89 -3.06 -2.45 15.19
C MET A 89 -4.51 -2.31 14.76
N SER A 90 -5.14 -1.24 15.18
CA SER A 90 -6.44 -0.79 14.68
C SER A 90 -6.30 -0.27 13.24
N ASN A 91 -7.43 -0.27 12.53
CA ASN A 91 -7.49 0.35 11.20
C ASN A 91 -7.11 1.85 11.25
N GLY A 92 -7.46 2.54 12.33
CA GLY A 92 -7.08 3.94 12.55
C GLY A 92 -5.57 4.15 12.63
N GLU A 93 -4.85 3.30 13.38
CA GLU A 93 -3.39 3.36 13.48
C GLU A 93 -2.69 3.12 12.14
N ILE A 94 -3.20 2.19 11.32
CA ILE A 94 -2.67 1.96 9.97
C ILE A 94 -2.90 3.20 9.10
N LEU A 95 -4.10 3.77 9.12
CA LEU A 95 -4.43 4.96 8.35
C LEU A 95 -3.61 6.19 8.78
N GLU A 96 -3.37 6.36 10.08
CA GLU A 96 -2.46 7.39 10.59
C GLU A 96 -1.03 7.18 10.09
N ALA A 97 -0.54 5.93 10.11
CA ALA A 97 0.80 5.62 9.60
C ALA A 97 0.92 5.91 8.10
N ILE A 98 -0.12 5.67 7.29
CA ILE A 98 -0.14 6.04 5.87
C ILE A 98 -0.09 7.56 5.69
N GLU A 99 -0.87 8.32 6.47
CA GLU A 99 -0.82 9.79 6.43
C GLU A 99 0.55 10.33 6.86
N GLU A 100 1.18 9.75 7.87
CA GLU A 100 2.53 10.11 8.32
C GLU A 100 3.57 9.97 7.19
N LEU A 101 3.41 9.01 6.26
CA LEU A 101 4.31 8.88 5.10
C LEU A 101 4.30 10.13 4.22
N THR A 102 3.17 10.83 4.10
CA THR A 102 3.08 12.08 3.33
C THR A 102 3.87 13.23 3.95
N THR A 103 4.29 13.06 5.21
CA THR A 103 5.09 14.03 5.94
C THR A 103 6.59 13.77 5.87
N LYS A 104 7.00 12.57 5.43
CA LYS A 104 8.40 12.17 5.33
C LYS A 104 8.99 12.66 3.99
N PRO A 105 10.01 13.53 4.01
CA PRO A 105 10.64 14.03 2.78
C PRO A 105 11.42 12.94 2.02
N ASP A 106 11.79 11.86 2.71
CA ASP A 106 12.55 10.72 2.21
C ASP A 106 11.68 9.47 1.97
N ALA A 107 10.34 9.59 2.05
CA ALA A 107 9.44 8.49 1.73
C ALA A 107 9.75 7.91 0.35
N PHE A 108 9.80 6.57 0.28
CA PHE A 108 10.11 5.82 -0.95
C PHE A 108 11.53 6.02 -1.50
N THR A 109 12.49 6.58 -0.73
CA THR A 109 13.93 6.51 -1.06
C THR A 109 14.37 5.04 -1.19
N TYR A 110 13.86 4.19 -0.31
CA TYR A 110 13.72 2.76 -0.57
C TYR A 110 12.25 2.52 -0.97
N PRO A 111 11.94 1.85 -2.09
CA PRO A 111 10.60 1.90 -2.68
C PRO A 111 9.54 1.08 -1.92
N ILE A 112 9.87 0.55 -0.74
CA ILE A 112 8.91 -0.14 0.15
C ILE A 112 8.89 0.55 1.52
N GLU A 113 7.76 1.16 1.87
CA GLU A 113 7.50 1.71 3.20
C GLU A 113 6.80 0.67 4.09
N PHE A 114 7.42 0.37 5.23
CA PHE A 114 6.90 -0.61 6.18
C PHE A 114 6.09 0.05 7.29
N ILE A 115 4.79 -0.24 7.36
CA ILE A 115 3.96 0.13 8.51
C ILE A 115 4.15 -0.91 9.62
N LYS A 116 4.53 -0.43 10.81
CA LYS A 116 4.80 -1.24 11.99
C LYS A 116 3.95 -0.74 13.17
N PRO A 117 3.58 -1.61 14.11
CA PRO A 117 2.94 -1.18 15.35
C PRO A 117 3.82 -0.16 16.05
N LYS A 118 3.23 0.94 16.54
CA LYS A 118 3.95 1.87 17.42
C LYS A 118 4.30 1.10 18.70
N SER A 119 5.57 1.08 19.08
CA SER A 119 5.98 0.50 20.36
C SER A 119 5.22 1.21 21.48
N ARG A 120 4.37 0.48 22.21
CA ARG A 120 3.74 1.00 23.42
C ARG A 120 4.87 1.32 24.40
N ARG A 121 5.08 2.60 24.68
CA ARG A 121 5.90 3.05 25.82
C ARG A 121 5.12 2.84 27.11
#